data_AF-A0A2N9JDL1-F1
#
_entry.id   AF-A0A2N9JDL1-F1
#
_cell.length_a   1.000
_cell.length_b   1.000
_cell.length_c   1.000
_cell.angle_alpha   90.00
_cell.angle_beta   90.00
_cell.angle_gamma   90.00
#
_symmetry.space_group_name_H-M   'P 1'
#
loop_
_entity.id
_entity.type
_entity.pdbx_description
1 polymer ?
#
loop_
_entity_poly.entity_id
_entity_poly.type
_entity_poly.pdbx_seq_one_letter_code
_entity_poly.pdbx_strand_id
1 'polypeptide(L)'
;MSDYETPEQDKPATAPRQPRDRMDRDPVVPPRSMIEPLSGRVLDPGSAMQVDGITPRPTVYVGNRLIVALDRLDEVLPILSKAGELKGWRVTVDEKFQSPRVRVPNPERPDERVELGLARLLLEVIPGVAASAPDAWVLLQLARAETGVHALVGVGLDHLLMTSPIWEPHPIWEPHPIWEPHPIWEPHDAPSSYARQGSGGRQPISYIGEPPCRHKKVAVRPHVAIMDTGVGTHPWLTNVVTEDTPSLTPLDPNTDPETWGDLSGPLDGELDTNSGHGTFIAGLIHQACPDADIYSWRIVDSEGPAAETRVIAALIGVVELVRKYYDREEGGLRIDVLSLSLGFFHESADDTLTEYLVGGLLGALGVMGTTVVCAAGNESTARPQYPAALGPWRPSEGGSENVVRFRLPIVSVGALNPNSTEALFSNTGPWVRAWASGASVMSTLPAFQGGYLPAARLEYDGHIRENIDPDDFTGQFAVWSGTSFAAPVVAGRIAAKLMATMPSDEEQHRSTVHARSWDAISQVSDIVAP
;
A
#
# COMPACT_ATOMS: atom_id res chain seq x y z
N MET A 1 17.10 56.28 46.77
CA MET A 1 15.89 55.60 46.26
C MET A 1 15.95 55.74 44.76
N SER A 2 16.33 54.66 44.10
CA SER A 2 16.54 54.58 42.65
C SER A 2 15.46 53.65 42.15
N ASP A 3 14.43 54.22 41.53
CA ASP A 3 13.35 53.47 40.92
C ASP A 3 13.87 52.79 39.64
N TYR A 4 14.10 51.48 39.74
CA TYR A 4 14.21 50.60 38.58
C TYR A 4 12.91 49.81 38.49
N GLU A 5 11.98 50.30 37.67
CA GLU A 5 10.86 49.47 37.18
C GLU A 5 11.41 48.53 36.11
N THR A 6 11.40 47.24 36.41
CA THR A 6 11.67 46.17 35.46
C THR A 6 10.51 46.12 34.45
N PRO A 7 10.73 46.18 33.13
CA PRO A 7 9.66 45.93 32.18
C PRO A 7 9.25 44.46 32.29
N GLU A 8 7.98 44.19 32.62
CA GLU A 8 7.39 42.88 32.41
C GLU A 8 7.52 42.54 30.92
N GLN A 9 8.45 41.65 30.61
CA GLN A 9 8.51 41.02 29.30
C GLN A 9 7.20 40.26 29.11
N ASP A 10 6.35 40.77 28.21
CA ASP A 10 5.27 40.03 27.59
C ASP A 10 5.85 38.70 27.10
N LYS A 11 5.63 37.63 27.86
CA LYS A 11 5.85 36.27 27.36
C LYS A 11 4.92 36.14 26.15
N PRO A 12 5.43 35.77 24.96
CA PRO A 12 4.55 35.51 23.84
C PRO A 12 3.55 34.46 24.30
N ALA A 13 2.26 34.83 24.32
CA ALA A 13 1.19 33.92 24.65
C ALA A 13 1.35 32.71 23.73
N THR A 14 1.69 31.55 24.29
CA THR A 14 1.73 30.31 23.53
C THR A 14 0.38 30.14 22.88
N ALA A 15 0.34 30.25 21.56
CA ALA A 15 -0.87 30.06 20.78
C ALA A 15 -1.54 28.76 21.28
N PRO A 16 -2.84 28.80 21.61
CA PRO A 16 -3.52 27.62 22.11
C PRO A 16 -3.32 26.50 21.09
N ARG A 17 -2.66 25.41 21.52
CA ARG A 17 -2.53 24.20 20.71
C ARG A 17 -3.93 23.82 20.25
N GLN A 18 -4.19 23.87 18.95
CA GLN A 18 -5.45 23.35 18.44
C GLN A 18 -5.58 21.91 18.93
N PRO A 19 -6.68 21.55 19.60
CA PRO A 19 -6.87 20.18 20.06
C PRO A 19 -6.87 19.27 18.85
N ARG A 20 -5.82 18.45 18.72
CA ARG A 20 -5.77 17.38 17.72
C ARG A 20 -6.90 16.39 18.01
N ASP A 21 -7.54 15.89 16.97
CA ASP A 21 -8.44 14.75 17.10
C ASP A 21 -7.66 13.60 17.74
N ARG A 22 -8.19 13.06 18.84
CA ARG A 22 -7.53 11.98 19.60
C ARG A 22 -7.48 10.68 18.81
N MET A 23 -8.37 10.51 17.83
CA MET A 23 -8.41 9.35 16.95
C MET A 23 -7.40 9.46 15.80
N ASP A 24 -6.94 10.67 15.46
CA ASP A 24 -5.97 10.94 14.40
C ASP A 24 -4.52 10.85 14.95
N ARG A 25 -4.17 9.67 15.46
CA ARG A 25 -2.82 9.40 15.99
C ARG A 25 -1.82 9.24 14.84
N ASP A 26 -0.61 9.78 15.02
CA ASP A 26 0.48 9.51 14.09
C ASP A 26 0.95 8.04 14.20
N PRO A 27 1.17 7.35 13.08
CA PRO A 27 1.55 5.94 13.04
C PRO A 27 2.97 5.73 13.61
N VAL A 28 3.25 4.50 14.04
CA VAL A 28 4.62 4.09 14.38
C VAL A 28 5.43 4.01 13.09
N VAL A 29 6.61 4.62 13.10
CA VAL A 29 7.50 4.61 11.93
C VAL A 29 8.29 3.28 11.88
N PRO A 30 8.54 2.74 10.67
CA PRO A 30 9.34 1.53 10.49
C PRO A 30 10.74 1.62 11.11
N PRO A 31 11.34 0.48 11.49
CA PRO A 31 12.71 0.46 11.99
C PRO A 31 13.70 0.93 10.94
N ARG A 32 14.81 1.50 11.41
CA ARG A 32 15.83 2.11 10.55
C ARG A 32 16.46 1.12 9.55
N SER A 33 16.70 -0.12 9.98
CA SER A 33 17.27 -1.19 9.16
C SER A 33 16.47 -1.47 7.89
N MET A 34 15.15 -1.27 7.94
CA MET A 34 14.24 -1.53 6.82
C MET A 34 14.23 -0.40 5.78
N ILE A 35 14.44 0.84 6.21
CA ILE A 35 14.33 2.02 5.33
C ILE A 35 15.70 2.47 4.78
N GLU A 36 16.80 2.15 5.47
CA GLU A 36 18.16 2.49 5.05
C GLU A 36 18.57 1.97 3.66
N PRO A 37 18.23 0.74 3.24
CA PRO A 37 18.57 0.23 1.90
C PRO A 37 18.03 1.11 0.77
N LEU A 38 16.92 1.84 1.02
CA LEU A 38 16.30 2.77 0.09
C LEU A 38 16.72 4.22 0.29
N SER A 39 17.73 4.49 1.14
CA SER A 39 18.08 5.85 1.60
C SER A 39 16.89 6.57 2.26
N GLY A 40 16.05 5.81 2.95
CA GLY A 40 14.85 6.30 3.63
C GLY A 40 15.17 7.22 4.80
N ARG A 41 14.28 8.18 5.04
CA ARG A 41 14.31 9.15 6.13
C ARG A 41 12.95 9.23 6.77
N VAL A 42 12.94 9.37 8.10
CA VAL A 42 11.73 9.67 8.86
C VAL A 42 11.59 11.19 8.97
N LEU A 43 10.45 11.72 8.56
CA LEU A 43 10.09 13.11 8.81
C LEU A 43 9.67 13.27 10.27
N ASP A 44 10.48 13.94 11.09
CA ASP A 44 10.10 14.30 12.46
C ASP A 44 9.55 15.74 12.50
N PRO A 45 8.24 15.95 12.73
CA PRO A 45 7.65 17.29 12.81
C PRO A 45 8.29 18.21 13.85
N GLY A 46 8.91 17.66 14.89
CA GLY A 46 9.55 18.40 15.97
C GLY A 46 10.87 19.07 15.57
N SER A 47 11.56 18.51 14.56
CA SER A 47 12.85 19.04 14.06
C SER A 47 12.82 19.43 12.58
N ALA A 48 11.77 19.06 11.84
CA ALA A 48 11.64 19.32 10.42
C ALA A 48 11.62 20.82 10.10
N MET A 49 12.22 21.20 8.97
CA MET A 49 12.09 22.56 8.45
C MET A 49 10.64 22.83 8.02
N GLN A 50 10.11 24.00 8.38
CA GLN A 50 8.72 24.37 8.15
C GLN A 50 8.64 25.68 7.35
N VAL A 51 7.58 25.79 6.56
CA VAL A 51 7.15 27.04 5.92
C VAL A 51 5.75 27.36 6.42
N ASP A 52 5.39 28.65 6.40
CA ASP A 52 4.05 29.07 6.80
C ASP A 52 2.98 28.37 5.95
N GLY A 53 1.87 27.98 6.58
CA GLY A 53 0.78 27.24 5.96
C GLY A 53 0.97 25.72 5.85
N ILE A 54 2.14 25.14 6.16
CA ILE A 54 2.35 23.68 6.16
C ILE A 54 2.68 23.18 7.55
N THR A 55 1.83 22.29 8.07
CA THR A 55 2.11 21.56 9.31
C THR A 55 2.56 20.13 8.97
N PRO A 56 3.87 19.82 9.08
CA PRO A 56 4.34 18.48 8.77
C PRO A 56 3.83 17.46 9.79
N ARG A 57 3.58 16.25 9.30
CA ARG A 57 3.24 15.05 10.07
C ARG A 57 4.27 13.96 9.79
N PRO A 58 4.44 13.01 10.72
CA PRO A 58 5.39 11.92 10.52
C PRO A 58 5.06 11.11 9.27
N THR A 59 6.08 10.86 8.47
CA THR A 59 6.06 9.97 7.30
C THR A 59 7.47 9.48 7.00
N VAL A 60 7.61 8.54 6.06
CA VAL A 60 8.89 8.04 5.58
C VAL A 60 9.02 8.23 4.08
N TYR A 61 10.17 8.75 3.65
CA TYR A 61 10.46 9.09 2.27
C TYR A 61 11.92 8.82 1.91
N VAL A 62 12.23 8.72 0.62
CA VAL A 62 13.61 8.61 0.12
C VAL A 62 14.30 9.96 0.18
N GLY A 63 15.36 10.06 0.98
CA GLY A 63 15.96 11.34 1.32
C GLY A 63 16.58 12.10 0.16
N ASN A 64 17.09 11.42 -0.87
CA ASN A 64 17.80 12.04 -1.99
C ASN A 64 16.97 12.06 -3.29
N ARG A 65 15.64 11.93 -3.22
CA ARG A 65 14.76 11.90 -4.39
C ARG A 65 13.51 12.75 -4.20
N LEU A 66 13.09 13.40 -5.27
CA LEU A 66 11.77 14.00 -5.40
C LEU A 66 11.05 13.38 -6.59
N ILE A 67 9.73 13.32 -6.49
CA ILE A 67 8.87 12.95 -7.61
C ILE A 67 8.10 14.17 -8.09
N VAL A 68 7.89 14.22 -9.40
CA VAL A 68 7.25 15.36 -10.06
C VAL A 68 6.29 14.84 -11.14
N ALA A 69 5.08 15.37 -11.18
CA ALA A 69 4.17 15.15 -12.28
C ALA A 69 4.80 15.67 -13.58
N LEU A 70 4.88 14.83 -14.61
CA LEU A 70 5.72 15.08 -15.79
C LEU A 70 5.37 16.38 -16.52
N ASP A 71 4.10 16.77 -16.52
CA ASP A 71 3.57 18.00 -17.11
C ASP A 71 3.94 19.27 -16.35
N ARG A 72 4.37 19.16 -15.09
CA ARG A 72 4.88 20.27 -14.27
C ARG A 72 6.40 20.38 -14.26
N LEU A 73 7.11 19.39 -14.82
CA LEU A 73 8.57 19.28 -14.72
C LEU A 73 9.31 20.53 -15.19
N ASP A 74 8.97 21.05 -16.36
CA ASP A 74 9.65 22.22 -16.96
C ASP A 74 9.46 23.51 -16.13
N GLU A 75 8.34 23.62 -15.42
CA GLU A 75 8.01 24.76 -14.57
C GLU A 75 8.76 24.69 -13.23
N VAL A 76 8.80 23.51 -12.60
CA VAL A 76 9.31 23.34 -11.23
C VAL A 76 10.80 23.05 -11.17
N LEU A 77 11.38 22.42 -12.20
CA LEU A 77 12.80 22.05 -12.19
C LEU A 77 13.72 23.27 -12.00
N PRO A 78 13.55 24.42 -12.68
CA PRO A 78 14.39 25.59 -12.43
C PRO A 78 14.31 26.12 -10.99
N ILE A 79 13.12 26.05 -10.38
CA ILE A 79 12.88 26.48 -9.00
C ILE A 79 13.63 25.55 -8.03
N LEU A 80 13.48 24.24 -8.21
CA LEU A 80 14.14 23.22 -7.40
C LEU A 80 15.66 23.26 -7.57
N SER A 81 16.17 23.43 -8.80
CA SER A 81 17.61 23.57 -9.06
C SER A 81 18.18 24.78 -8.33
N LYS A 82 17.52 25.94 -8.40
CA LYS A 82 17.95 27.15 -7.69
C LYS A 82 17.97 26.95 -6.17
N ALA A 83 16.94 26.33 -5.60
CA ALA A 83 16.88 26.02 -4.18
C ALA A 83 17.99 25.03 -3.75
N GLY A 84 18.30 24.06 -4.61
CA GLY A 84 19.37 23.07 -4.39
C GLY A 84 20.75 23.71 -4.40
N GLU A 85 21.03 24.60 -5.35
CA GLU A 85 22.33 25.29 -5.45
C GLU A 85 22.67 26.08 -4.19
N LEU A 86 21.68 26.71 -3.54
CA LEU A 86 21.86 27.42 -2.27
C LEU A 86 22.34 26.51 -1.12
N LYS A 87 22.11 25.20 -1.21
CA LYS A 87 22.56 24.19 -0.25
C LYS A 87 23.78 23.41 -0.72
N GLY A 88 24.35 23.74 -1.88
CA GLY A 88 25.45 22.99 -2.46
C GLY A 88 25.00 21.66 -3.09
N TRP A 89 23.72 21.55 -3.47
CA TRP A 89 23.13 20.37 -4.09
C TRP A 89 22.83 20.61 -5.56
N ARG A 90 22.99 19.57 -6.37
CA ARG A 90 22.57 19.50 -7.76
C ARG A 90 21.29 18.68 -7.85
N VAL A 91 20.29 19.21 -8.56
CA VAL A 91 19.04 18.52 -8.86
C VAL A 91 19.05 18.12 -10.34
N THR A 92 18.92 16.84 -10.64
CA THR A 92 18.91 16.31 -12.01
C THR A 92 17.71 15.40 -12.25
N VAL A 93 17.23 15.34 -13.49
CA VAL A 93 16.22 14.35 -13.89
C VAL A 93 16.90 12.99 -14.04
N ASP A 94 16.30 11.95 -13.50
CA ASP A 94 16.81 10.59 -13.64
C ASP A 94 16.49 10.02 -15.04
N GLU A 95 17.45 10.13 -15.95
CA GLU A 95 17.32 9.57 -17.31
C GLU A 95 17.11 8.05 -17.31
N LYS A 96 17.63 7.32 -16.31
CA LYS A 96 17.47 5.86 -16.23
C LYS A 96 16.05 5.46 -15.85
N PHE A 97 15.29 6.35 -15.23
CA PHE A 97 13.90 6.11 -14.88
C PHE A 97 12.96 6.16 -16.09
N GLN A 98 13.40 6.74 -17.21
CA GLN A 98 12.65 6.84 -18.48
C GLN A 98 11.29 7.57 -18.40
N SER A 99 10.94 8.12 -17.23
CA SER A 99 9.74 8.94 -16.97
C SER A 99 8.46 8.39 -17.62
N PRO A 100 7.86 7.33 -17.03
CA PRO A 100 6.68 6.69 -17.59
C PRO A 100 5.51 7.69 -17.68
N ARG A 101 4.70 7.54 -18.74
CA ARG A 101 3.53 8.38 -18.99
C ARG A 101 2.44 7.62 -19.73
N VAL A 102 1.22 8.10 -19.60
CA VAL A 102 0.02 7.51 -20.21
C VAL A 102 -0.98 8.61 -20.56
N ARG A 103 -1.70 8.45 -21.67
CA ARG A 103 -2.75 9.39 -22.10
C ARG A 103 -4.13 8.77 -21.95
N VAL A 104 -4.88 9.19 -20.94
CA VAL A 104 -6.13 8.54 -20.49
C VAL A 104 -7.35 9.46 -20.60
N PRO A 105 -8.60 8.95 -20.51
CA PRO A 105 -9.75 9.83 -20.29
C PRO A 105 -9.57 10.64 -19.01
N ASN A 106 -9.97 11.90 -19.03
CA ASN A 106 -9.87 12.76 -17.85
C ASN A 106 -10.91 12.28 -16.79
N PRO A 107 -10.49 12.04 -15.54
CA PRO A 107 -11.35 11.51 -14.48
C PRO A 107 -12.46 12.45 -14.02
N GLU A 108 -12.40 13.73 -14.37
CA GLU A 108 -13.45 14.73 -14.10
C GLU A 108 -14.28 15.05 -15.34
N ARG A 109 -13.68 14.93 -16.53
CA ARG A 109 -14.29 15.23 -17.83
C ARG A 109 -13.99 14.11 -18.82
N PRO A 110 -14.76 13.00 -18.81
CA PRO A 110 -14.39 11.77 -19.54
C PRO A 110 -14.33 11.93 -21.07
N ASP A 111 -14.94 12.98 -21.62
CA ASP A 111 -14.86 13.33 -23.05
C ASP A 111 -13.50 13.94 -23.44
N GLU A 112 -12.71 14.40 -22.47
CA GLU A 112 -11.38 14.95 -22.64
C GLU A 112 -10.30 13.88 -22.34
N ARG A 113 -9.09 14.08 -22.88
CA ARG A 113 -7.94 13.22 -22.58
C ARG A 113 -6.87 14.04 -21.86
N VAL A 114 -6.25 13.45 -20.86
CA VAL A 114 -5.14 14.04 -20.09
C VAL A 114 -3.92 13.12 -20.20
N GLU A 115 -2.72 13.72 -20.26
CA GLU A 115 -1.46 12.99 -20.14
C GLU A 115 -1.04 13.01 -18.68
N LEU A 116 -0.88 11.83 -18.09
CA LEU A 116 -0.40 11.64 -16.73
C LEU A 116 0.95 10.95 -16.80
N GLY A 117 1.97 11.50 -16.15
CA GLY A 117 3.30 10.94 -16.15
C GLY A 117 4.07 11.30 -14.91
N LEU A 118 5.16 10.58 -14.68
CA LEU A 118 6.00 10.73 -13.51
C LEU A 118 7.45 10.98 -13.94
N ALA A 119 8.06 12.02 -13.40
CA ALA A 119 9.49 12.24 -13.44
C ALA A 119 10.10 12.00 -12.05
N ARG A 120 11.28 11.37 -12.03
CA ARG A 120 12.10 11.21 -10.82
C ARG A 120 13.26 12.20 -10.88
N LEU A 121 13.41 12.98 -9.81
CA LEU A 121 14.55 13.87 -9.63
C LEU A 121 15.54 13.26 -8.62
N LEU A 122 16.83 13.36 -8.92
CA LEU A 122 17.93 12.95 -8.05
C LEU A 122 18.58 14.19 -7.44
N LEU A 123 18.89 14.10 -6.14
CA LEU A 123 19.61 15.13 -5.42
C LEU A 123 21.02 14.62 -5.09
N GLU A 124 22.03 15.34 -5.56
CA GLU A 124 23.44 14.99 -5.36
C GLU A 124 24.23 16.18 -4.80
N VAL A 125 25.31 15.92 -4.07
CA VAL A 125 26.21 17.01 -3.64
C VAL A 125 27.02 17.49 -4.84
N ILE A 126 27.12 18.82 -5.02
CA ILE A 126 27.93 19.39 -6.08
C ILE A 126 29.40 19.01 -5.88
N PRO A 127 30.08 18.41 -6.89
CA PRO A 127 31.48 18.03 -6.76
C PRO A 127 32.37 19.21 -6.34
N GLY A 128 33.20 19.01 -5.31
CA GLY A 128 34.10 20.03 -4.78
C GLY A 128 33.47 20.99 -3.76
N VAL A 129 32.18 20.85 -3.44
CA VAL A 129 31.48 21.63 -2.41
C VAL A 129 31.30 20.78 -1.15
N ALA A 130 31.56 21.37 0.02
CA ALA A 130 31.21 20.77 1.30
C ALA A 130 29.76 21.15 1.66
N ALA A 131 28.86 20.18 1.66
CA ALA A 131 27.45 20.36 1.95
C ALA A 131 26.94 19.24 2.88
N SER A 132 25.82 19.48 3.55
CA SER A 132 25.07 18.41 4.23
C SER A 132 24.58 17.37 3.22
N ALA A 133 24.30 16.16 3.68
CA ALA A 133 23.66 15.14 2.84
C ALA A 133 22.34 15.68 2.25
N PRO A 134 22.06 15.42 0.95
CA PRO A 134 20.82 15.87 0.33
C PRO A 134 19.58 15.38 1.07
N ASP A 135 18.59 16.26 1.18
CA ASP A 135 17.31 15.98 1.83
C ASP A 135 16.17 16.61 1.02
N ALA A 136 15.32 15.75 0.47
CA ALA A 136 14.20 16.09 -0.40
C ALA A 136 13.19 17.00 0.31
N TRP A 137 12.90 16.74 1.59
CA TRP A 137 12.03 17.60 2.39
C TRP A 137 12.61 18.99 2.53
N VAL A 138 13.91 19.09 2.83
CA VAL A 138 14.60 20.37 2.96
C VAL A 138 14.54 21.14 1.65
N LEU A 139 14.81 20.49 0.52
CA LEU A 139 14.74 21.11 -0.80
C LEU A 139 13.32 21.63 -1.11
N LEU A 140 12.30 20.79 -0.88
CA LEU A 140 10.91 21.11 -1.16
C LEU A 140 10.44 22.33 -0.36
N GLN A 141 10.78 22.38 0.93
CA GLN A 141 10.43 23.49 1.80
C GLN A 141 11.16 24.79 1.43
N LEU A 142 12.42 24.73 0.99
CA LEU A 142 13.13 25.93 0.48
C LEU A 142 12.45 26.48 -0.78
N ALA A 143 12.06 25.61 -1.70
CA ALA A 143 11.37 26.01 -2.92
C ALA A 143 9.97 26.59 -2.63
N ARG A 144 9.24 26.01 -1.66
CA ARG A 144 7.95 26.54 -1.18
C ARG A 144 8.09 27.91 -0.51
N ALA A 145 9.15 28.13 0.26
CA ALA A 145 9.43 29.43 0.89
C ALA A 145 9.67 30.54 -0.15
N GLU A 146 10.24 30.20 -1.30
CA GLU A 146 10.54 31.17 -2.36
C GLU A 146 9.33 31.49 -3.25
N THR A 147 8.55 30.46 -3.62
CA THR A 147 7.52 30.57 -4.68
C THR A 147 6.08 30.40 -4.17
N GLY A 148 5.91 30.03 -2.92
CA GLY A 148 4.63 29.68 -2.32
C GLY A 148 4.25 28.21 -2.52
N VAL A 149 3.37 27.70 -1.66
CA VAL A 149 2.97 26.28 -1.64
C VAL A 149 2.27 25.86 -2.93
N HIS A 150 1.37 26.69 -3.45
CA HIS A 150 0.58 26.37 -4.65
C HIS A 150 1.41 26.28 -5.94
N ALA A 151 2.55 26.95 -6.02
CA ALA A 151 3.42 26.88 -7.19
C ALA A 151 4.00 25.47 -7.37
N LEU A 152 4.19 24.72 -6.27
CA LEU A 152 4.76 23.37 -6.27
C LEU A 152 3.72 22.26 -6.23
N VAL A 153 2.48 22.54 -6.62
CA VAL A 153 1.47 21.51 -6.88
C VAL A 153 2.04 20.49 -7.88
N GLY A 154 1.92 19.19 -7.59
CA GLY A 154 2.49 18.14 -8.45
C GLY A 154 3.98 17.86 -8.22
N VAL A 155 4.57 18.39 -7.14
CA VAL A 155 5.87 17.96 -6.60
C VAL A 155 5.66 17.30 -5.24
N GLY A 156 6.22 16.11 -5.05
CA GLY A 156 6.08 15.34 -3.82
C GLY A 156 7.38 14.65 -3.41
N LEU A 157 7.40 14.18 -2.16
CA LEU A 157 8.43 13.27 -1.69
C LEU A 157 8.24 11.89 -2.33
N ASP A 158 9.33 11.13 -2.52
CA ASP A 158 9.26 9.73 -2.92
C ASP A 158 9.00 8.88 -1.67
N HIS A 159 7.73 8.68 -1.30
CA HIS A 159 7.38 8.01 -0.06
C HIS A 159 7.75 6.51 -0.05
N LEU A 160 7.81 5.92 1.13
CA LEU A 160 7.96 4.48 1.28
C LEU A 160 6.60 3.84 1.60
N LEU A 161 6.06 3.08 0.64
CA LEU A 161 4.78 2.39 0.76
C LEU A 161 5.00 1.03 1.41
N MET A 162 4.13 0.73 2.37
CA MET A 162 4.17 -0.49 3.13
C MET A 162 2.97 -1.35 2.76
N THR A 163 3.15 -2.66 2.79
CA THR A 163 2.07 -3.67 2.89
C THR A 163 1.39 -3.64 4.28
N SER A 164 1.76 -2.67 5.12
CA SER A 164 1.35 -2.47 6.52
C SER A 164 1.42 -3.75 7.35
N PRO A 165 2.56 -4.47 7.42
CA PRO A 165 2.63 -5.65 8.28
C PRO A 165 2.38 -5.27 9.74
N ILE A 166 1.71 -6.14 10.48
CA ILE A 166 1.53 -5.98 11.92
C ILE A 166 2.87 -6.35 12.55
N TRP A 167 3.50 -5.40 13.24
CA TRP A 167 4.81 -5.64 13.85
C TRP A 167 4.67 -6.23 15.25
N GLU A 168 5.45 -7.27 15.53
CA GLU A 168 5.92 -7.53 16.89
C GLU A 168 7.15 -6.64 17.13
N PRO A 169 7.12 -5.69 18.07
CA PRO A 169 8.29 -4.83 18.31
C PRO A 169 9.50 -5.61 18.86
N HIS A 170 9.33 -6.86 19.32
CA HIS A 170 10.41 -7.72 19.80
C HIS A 170 10.05 -9.22 19.66
N PRO A 171 10.88 -10.07 19.02
CA PRO A 171 10.76 -11.52 19.17
C PRO A 171 11.10 -11.92 20.61
N ILE A 172 10.38 -12.91 21.15
CA ILE A 172 10.28 -13.29 22.58
C ILE A 172 11.58 -13.92 23.15
N TRP A 173 12.73 -13.86 22.49
CA TRP A 173 13.81 -14.85 22.71
C TRP A 173 15.20 -14.29 23.03
N GLU A 174 15.31 -13.25 23.85
CA GLU A 174 16.55 -13.07 24.63
C GLU A 174 16.55 -14.06 25.82
N PRO A 175 17.53 -14.98 25.92
CA PRO A 175 17.66 -15.84 27.09
C PRO A 175 18.20 -14.99 28.25
N HIS A 176 17.31 -14.44 29.07
CA HIS A 176 17.71 -13.70 30.27
C HIS A 176 17.93 -14.61 31.49
N PRO A 177 18.79 -14.20 32.44
CA PRO A 177 19.25 -15.05 33.54
C PRO A 177 18.12 -15.53 34.46
N ILE A 178 18.24 -16.79 34.91
CA ILE A 178 17.29 -17.65 35.67
C ILE A 178 16.70 -17.07 36.99
N TRP A 179 16.99 -15.82 37.38
CA TRP A 179 16.70 -15.34 38.74
C TRP A 179 15.53 -14.35 38.89
N GLU A 180 14.81 -14.01 37.83
CA GLU A 180 13.55 -13.23 37.93
C GLU A 180 12.41 -13.93 37.18
N PRO A 181 11.31 -14.32 37.85
CA PRO A 181 10.11 -14.78 37.18
C PRO A 181 9.34 -13.56 36.65
N HIS A 182 9.36 -13.32 35.34
CA HIS A 182 8.49 -12.29 34.76
C HIS A 182 7.04 -12.80 34.57
N PRO A 183 6.02 -12.02 34.98
CA PRO A 183 4.64 -12.19 34.58
C PRO A 183 4.42 -11.76 33.12
N ILE A 184 3.47 -12.39 32.44
CA ILE A 184 3.01 -12.18 31.05
C ILE A 184 2.32 -10.79 30.84
N TRP A 185 2.68 -9.75 31.61
CA TRP A 185 1.86 -8.55 31.83
C TRP A 185 2.54 -7.20 31.56
N GLU A 186 3.63 -7.13 30.80
CA GLU A 186 4.04 -5.84 30.21
C GLU A 186 3.21 -5.56 28.94
N PRO A 187 2.71 -4.32 28.75
CA PRO A 187 1.82 -4.01 27.65
C PRO A 187 2.62 -3.96 26.34
N HIS A 188 2.64 -5.09 25.63
CA HIS A 188 2.68 -5.05 24.17
C HIS A 188 1.61 -4.07 23.69
N ASP A 189 1.87 -3.25 22.66
CA ASP A 189 0.78 -2.45 22.07
C ASP A 189 -0.30 -3.45 21.64
N ALA A 190 -1.52 -3.33 22.14
CA ALA A 190 -2.55 -4.37 22.00
C ALA A 190 -2.73 -4.91 20.54
N PRO A 191 -2.57 -4.09 19.48
CA PRO A 191 -2.53 -4.53 18.09
C PRO A 191 -1.39 -5.50 17.72
N SER A 192 -0.24 -5.47 18.38
CA SER A 192 0.89 -6.38 18.10
C SER A 192 0.58 -7.85 18.40
N SER A 193 -0.42 -8.13 19.23
CA SER A 193 -0.86 -9.52 19.49
C SER A 193 -1.32 -10.27 18.23
N TYR A 194 -1.74 -9.53 17.18
CA TYR A 194 -2.14 -10.11 15.90
C TYR A 194 -0.95 -10.54 15.03
N ALA A 195 0.29 -10.25 15.41
CA ALA A 195 1.49 -10.78 14.77
C ALA A 195 1.97 -12.10 15.40
N ARG A 196 1.43 -12.45 16.58
CA ARG A 196 1.78 -13.69 17.29
C ARG A 196 0.97 -14.89 16.79
N GLN A 197 1.67 -16.00 16.56
CA GLN A 197 1.03 -17.28 16.25
C GLN A 197 0.06 -17.70 17.35
N GLY A 198 -1.11 -18.22 16.95
CA GLY A 198 -2.24 -18.52 17.83
C GLY A 198 -3.17 -17.33 18.14
N SER A 199 -2.78 -16.09 17.83
CA SER A 199 -3.61 -14.88 18.03
C SER A 199 -3.72 -13.99 16.80
N GLY A 200 -3.25 -14.44 15.63
CA GLY A 200 -3.41 -13.74 14.35
C GLY A 200 -2.19 -13.78 13.44
N GLY A 201 -1.02 -14.10 14.00
CA GLY A 201 0.26 -14.13 13.30
C GLY A 201 0.32 -15.16 12.18
N ARG A 202 1.26 -14.97 11.26
CA ARG A 202 1.54 -15.92 10.17
C ARG A 202 1.90 -17.28 10.76
N GLN A 203 1.05 -18.28 10.55
CA GLN A 203 1.22 -19.62 11.12
C GLN A 203 0.84 -20.71 10.12
N PRO A 204 1.59 -21.82 10.04
CA PRO A 204 1.25 -22.91 9.14
C PRO A 204 0.01 -23.66 9.63
N ILE A 205 -0.78 -24.18 8.68
CA ILE A 205 -1.97 -24.98 8.97
C ILE A 205 -2.10 -26.17 8.02
N SER A 206 -2.83 -27.20 8.44
CA SER A 206 -3.31 -28.24 7.53
C SER A 206 -4.71 -27.91 7.04
N TYR A 207 -4.86 -27.63 5.75
CA TYR A 207 -6.18 -27.51 5.12
C TYR A 207 -6.68 -28.86 4.62
N ILE A 208 -7.91 -29.22 5.01
CA ILE A 208 -8.53 -30.52 4.68
C ILE A 208 -9.60 -30.38 3.58
N GLY A 209 -10.08 -29.17 3.32
CA GLY A 209 -11.16 -28.95 2.37
C GLY A 209 -10.74 -29.15 0.91
N GLU A 210 -11.72 -29.05 0.01
CA GLU A 210 -11.47 -29.04 -1.43
C GLU A 210 -10.97 -27.66 -1.90
N PRO A 211 -10.20 -27.59 -3.00
CA PRO A 211 -9.86 -26.32 -3.63
C PRO A 211 -11.10 -25.58 -4.14
N PRO A 212 -11.07 -24.24 -4.26
CA PRO A 212 -12.12 -23.49 -4.93
C PRO A 212 -12.33 -23.99 -6.37
N CYS A 213 -13.58 -24.25 -6.74
CA CYS A 213 -13.91 -24.90 -8.01
C CYS A 213 -14.42 -23.90 -9.04
N ARG A 214 -13.73 -23.80 -10.17
CA ARG A 214 -14.15 -22.97 -11.32
C ARG A 214 -15.27 -23.65 -12.08
N HIS A 215 -16.22 -22.86 -12.60
CA HIS A 215 -17.19 -23.37 -13.56
C HIS A 215 -16.47 -23.76 -14.87
N LYS A 216 -16.80 -24.94 -15.43
CA LYS A 216 -16.10 -25.49 -16.61
C LYS A 216 -16.31 -24.68 -17.89
N LYS A 217 -17.47 -24.04 -18.04
CA LYS A 217 -17.85 -23.30 -19.25
C LYS A 217 -18.45 -21.96 -18.84
N VAL A 218 -17.64 -20.93 -18.95
CA VAL A 218 -18.04 -19.55 -18.76
C VAL A 218 -17.57 -18.78 -19.99
N ALA A 219 -18.46 -17.97 -20.58
CA ALA A 219 -18.12 -17.21 -21.79
C ALA A 219 -17.13 -16.09 -21.49
N VAL A 220 -17.32 -15.40 -20.36
CA VAL A 220 -16.52 -14.27 -19.91
C VAL A 220 -16.28 -14.39 -18.41
N ARG A 221 -15.03 -14.27 -17.95
CA ARG A 221 -14.64 -14.34 -16.54
C ARG A 221 -14.25 -12.95 -16.02
N PRO A 222 -14.47 -12.63 -14.74
CA PRO A 222 -13.97 -11.38 -14.19
C PRO A 222 -12.45 -11.43 -14.08
N HIS A 223 -11.78 -10.33 -14.37
CA HIS A 223 -10.33 -10.19 -14.25
C HIS A 223 -9.98 -9.37 -13.01
N VAL A 224 -9.20 -9.95 -12.11
CA VAL A 224 -8.73 -9.29 -10.88
C VAL A 224 -7.22 -9.09 -10.96
N ALA A 225 -6.77 -7.86 -10.77
CA ALA A 225 -5.37 -7.49 -10.75
C ALA A 225 -4.87 -7.30 -9.32
N ILE A 226 -3.65 -7.75 -9.05
CA ILE A 226 -2.92 -7.49 -7.80
C ILE A 226 -1.55 -6.87 -8.10
N MET A 227 -1.17 -5.88 -7.30
CA MET A 227 0.17 -5.28 -7.32
C MET A 227 0.78 -5.46 -5.93
N ASP A 228 1.69 -6.42 -5.79
CA ASP A 228 2.15 -6.90 -4.49
C ASP A 228 3.57 -7.52 -4.58
N THR A 229 3.90 -8.54 -3.80
CA THR A 229 5.19 -9.27 -3.81
C THR A 229 5.35 -10.24 -4.98
N GLY A 230 4.27 -10.51 -5.72
CA GLY A 230 4.22 -11.52 -6.79
C GLY A 230 3.27 -12.66 -6.44
N VAL A 231 3.32 -13.76 -7.19
CA VAL A 231 2.63 -15.01 -6.82
C VAL A 231 3.55 -16.18 -7.08
N GLY A 232 3.77 -16.99 -6.05
CA GLY A 232 4.54 -18.22 -6.08
C GLY A 232 3.73 -19.42 -6.57
N THR A 233 4.40 -20.56 -6.68
CA THR A 233 3.77 -21.79 -7.17
C THR A 233 2.86 -22.39 -6.11
N HIS A 234 1.56 -22.51 -6.41
CA HIS A 234 0.58 -23.14 -5.53
C HIS A 234 -0.49 -23.91 -6.34
N PRO A 235 -0.89 -25.14 -5.94
CA PRO A 235 -1.87 -25.94 -6.67
C PRO A 235 -3.23 -25.25 -6.92
N TRP A 236 -3.71 -24.43 -5.99
CA TRP A 236 -4.96 -23.65 -6.16
C TRP A 236 -4.85 -22.52 -7.18
N LEU A 237 -3.64 -22.06 -7.47
CA LEU A 237 -3.42 -20.88 -8.31
C LEU A 237 -3.01 -21.26 -9.74
N THR A 238 -2.73 -22.54 -9.98
CA THR A 238 -2.44 -23.08 -11.32
C THR A 238 -3.64 -22.88 -12.25
N ASN A 239 -3.40 -22.27 -13.42
CA ASN A 239 -4.42 -21.87 -14.39
C ASN A 239 -5.44 -20.82 -13.87
N VAL A 240 -5.18 -20.18 -12.74
CA VAL A 240 -5.99 -19.08 -12.19
C VAL A 240 -5.22 -17.77 -12.32
N VAL A 241 -3.95 -17.80 -11.92
CA VAL A 241 -3.02 -16.67 -12.07
C VAL A 241 -2.34 -16.78 -13.43
N THR A 242 -2.28 -15.67 -14.15
CA THR A 242 -1.68 -15.63 -15.49
C THR A 242 -0.15 -15.68 -15.39
N GLU A 243 0.45 -16.72 -15.96
CA GLU A 243 1.90 -16.94 -15.95
C GLU A 243 2.68 -15.89 -16.77
N ASP A 244 2.08 -15.39 -17.87
CA ASP A 244 2.71 -14.43 -18.78
C ASP A 244 2.21 -12.99 -18.56
N THR A 245 2.13 -12.55 -17.30
CA THR A 245 1.76 -11.16 -17.01
C THR A 245 2.86 -10.21 -17.50
N PRO A 246 2.57 -9.19 -18.35
CA PRO A 246 3.60 -8.30 -18.89
C PRO A 246 4.39 -7.60 -17.78
N SER A 247 5.72 -7.61 -17.86
CA SER A 247 6.57 -6.90 -16.91
C SER A 247 6.40 -5.38 -17.05
N LEU A 248 6.06 -4.71 -15.96
CA LEU A 248 5.89 -3.25 -15.90
C LEU A 248 7.11 -2.55 -15.29
N THR A 249 7.79 -3.25 -14.38
CA THR A 249 9.04 -2.80 -13.75
C THR A 249 10.02 -3.98 -13.74
N PRO A 250 11.20 -3.87 -14.36
CA PRO A 250 12.18 -4.95 -14.31
C PRO A 250 12.70 -5.11 -12.88
N LEU A 251 12.56 -6.31 -12.33
CA LEU A 251 13.06 -6.71 -11.01
C LEU A 251 13.97 -7.93 -11.16
N ASP A 252 14.94 -8.06 -10.25
CA ASP A 252 15.86 -9.20 -10.24
C ASP A 252 15.09 -10.46 -9.82
N PRO A 253 15.04 -11.52 -10.65
CA PRO A 253 14.41 -12.79 -10.28
C PRO A 253 15.01 -13.43 -9.02
N ASN A 254 16.28 -13.17 -8.70
CA ASN A 254 16.94 -13.71 -7.49
C ASN A 254 16.48 -13.02 -6.20
N THR A 255 15.70 -11.94 -6.31
CA THR A 255 15.12 -11.22 -5.18
C THR A 255 13.63 -11.53 -5.03
N ASP A 256 13.13 -12.58 -5.67
CA ASP A 256 11.71 -12.96 -5.63
C ASP A 256 11.28 -13.50 -4.26
N PRO A 257 10.46 -12.75 -3.50
CA PRO A 257 9.99 -13.15 -2.17
C PRO A 257 9.04 -14.34 -2.20
N GLU A 258 8.49 -14.69 -3.36
CA GLU A 258 7.60 -15.83 -3.53
C GLU A 258 8.37 -17.14 -3.77
N THR A 259 9.68 -17.03 -4.06
CA THR A 259 10.57 -18.17 -4.33
C THR A 259 11.48 -18.48 -3.15
N TRP A 260 12.11 -17.47 -2.54
CA TRP A 260 13.21 -17.70 -1.59
C TRP A 260 12.85 -17.59 -0.11
N GLY A 261 11.73 -16.95 0.24
CA GLY A 261 11.21 -16.89 1.63
C GLY A 261 12.02 -16.01 2.60
N ASP A 262 13.34 -16.11 2.55
CA ASP A 262 14.34 -15.36 3.34
C ASP A 262 15.38 -14.81 2.36
N LEU A 263 15.32 -13.51 2.13
CA LEU A 263 16.21 -12.73 1.28
C LEU A 263 16.89 -11.61 2.07
N SER A 264 16.37 -11.25 3.24
CA SER A 264 16.84 -10.14 4.04
C SER A 264 17.35 -10.58 5.41
N GLY A 265 18.61 -10.99 5.42
CA GLY A 265 19.30 -11.33 6.66
C GLY A 265 19.34 -12.82 6.94
N PRO A 266 19.76 -13.69 5.99
CA PRO A 266 19.65 -15.15 6.12
C PRO A 266 20.50 -15.79 7.23
N LEU A 267 21.15 -14.97 8.05
CA LEU A 267 21.88 -15.38 9.24
C LEU A 267 21.02 -15.33 10.52
N ASP A 268 19.81 -14.74 10.48
CA ASP A 268 18.85 -14.81 11.59
C ASP A 268 17.96 -16.06 11.51
N GLY A 269 17.77 -16.63 10.32
CA GLY A 269 16.97 -17.83 10.08
C GLY A 269 15.47 -17.56 10.08
N GLU A 270 15.04 -16.30 9.96
CA GLU A 270 13.63 -15.91 9.93
C GLU A 270 13.15 -15.75 8.48
N LEU A 271 11.90 -16.14 8.22
CA LEU A 271 11.27 -15.81 6.94
C LEU A 271 10.92 -14.33 6.91
N ASP A 272 11.30 -13.66 5.82
CA ASP A 272 11.01 -12.24 5.62
C ASP A 272 9.51 -11.93 5.77
N THR A 273 9.23 -10.72 6.25
CA THR A 273 7.93 -10.24 6.71
C THR A 273 6.85 -10.32 5.63
N ASN A 274 7.18 -9.99 4.38
CA ASN A 274 6.23 -10.00 3.26
C ASN A 274 6.35 -11.25 2.38
N SER A 275 7.23 -12.20 2.69
CA SER A 275 7.35 -13.42 1.89
C SER A 275 6.04 -14.20 1.84
N GLY A 276 5.59 -14.51 0.62
CA GLY A 276 4.33 -15.21 0.37
C GLY A 276 3.08 -14.33 0.43
N HIS A 277 3.19 -13.01 0.66
CA HIS A 277 2.06 -12.11 0.85
C HIS A 277 1.15 -12.05 -0.39
N GLY A 278 1.72 -11.91 -1.58
CA GLY A 278 0.97 -11.89 -2.83
C GLY A 278 0.34 -13.24 -3.18
N THR A 279 1.01 -14.37 -2.91
CA THR A 279 0.40 -15.71 -3.00
C THR A 279 -0.80 -15.83 -2.05
N PHE A 280 -0.67 -15.34 -0.83
CA PHE A 280 -1.73 -15.35 0.18
C PHE A 280 -2.95 -14.56 -0.28
N ILE A 281 -2.73 -13.37 -0.83
CA ILE A 281 -3.78 -12.52 -1.38
C ILE A 281 -4.47 -13.16 -2.59
N ALA A 282 -3.72 -13.75 -3.52
CA ALA A 282 -4.27 -14.44 -4.68
C ALA A 282 -5.19 -15.60 -4.27
N GLY A 283 -4.81 -16.37 -3.24
CA GLY A 283 -5.64 -17.41 -2.66
C GLY A 283 -6.96 -16.90 -2.08
N LEU A 284 -6.97 -15.71 -1.44
CA LEU A 284 -8.20 -15.11 -0.90
C LEU A 284 -9.15 -14.66 -2.02
N ILE A 285 -8.62 -14.07 -3.08
CA ILE A 285 -9.40 -13.69 -4.27
C ILE A 285 -10.00 -14.94 -4.91
N HIS A 286 -9.20 -16.00 -5.09
CA HIS A 286 -9.67 -17.25 -5.68
C HIS A 286 -10.74 -17.95 -4.83
N GLN A 287 -10.61 -17.91 -3.50
CA GLN A 287 -11.65 -18.40 -2.59
C GLN A 287 -12.96 -17.59 -2.71
N ALA A 288 -12.87 -16.25 -2.78
CA ALA A 288 -14.03 -15.38 -2.86
C ALA A 288 -14.72 -15.39 -4.25
N CYS A 289 -13.96 -15.55 -5.32
CA CYS A 289 -14.45 -15.73 -6.69
C CYS A 289 -13.61 -16.78 -7.43
N PRO A 290 -14.01 -18.07 -7.37
CA PRO A 290 -13.28 -19.15 -8.03
C PRO A 290 -13.12 -18.93 -9.54
N ASP A 291 -14.09 -18.28 -10.18
CA ASP A 291 -14.08 -18.06 -11.62
C ASP A 291 -13.18 -16.91 -12.10
N ALA A 292 -12.63 -16.10 -11.19
CA ALA A 292 -11.78 -14.97 -11.59
C ALA A 292 -10.48 -15.45 -12.25
N ASP A 293 -10.04 -14.70 -13.26
CA ASP A 293 -8.66 -14.76 -13.76
C ASP A 293 -7.85 -13.68 -13.06
N ILE A 294 -6.65 -14.02 -12.59
CA ILE A 294 -5.83 -13.14 -11.75
C ILE A 294 -4.58 -12.70 -12.53
N TYR A 295 -4.32 -11.40 -12.56
CA TYR A 295 -3.04 -10.82 -12.98
C TYR A 295 -2.24 -10.38 -11.77
N SER A 296 -0.96 -10.68 -11.73
CA SER A 296 -0.08 -10.31 -10.61
C SER A 296 1.15 -9.55 -11.11
N TRP A 297 1.41 -8.40 -10.49
CA TRP A 297 2.63 -7.63 -10.70
C TRP A 297 3.42 -7.53 -9.40
N ARG A 298 4.65 -8.04 -9.43
CA ARG A 298 5.62 -7.84 -8.34
C ARG A 298 6.12 -6.39 -8.35
N ILE A 299 5.89 -5.68 -7.25
CA ILE A 299 6.36 -4.31 -6.99
C ILE A 299 6.97 -4.13 -5.59
N VAL A 300 6.69 -5.06 -4.66
CA VAL A 300 7.23 -5.07 -3.30
C VAL A 300 8.31 -6.16 -3.19
N ASP A 301 9.37 -5.86 -2.45
CA ASP A 301 10.44 -6.82 -2.12
C ASP A 301 10.11 -7.54 -0.79
N SER A 302 10.91 -8.53 -0.41
CA SER A 302 10.59 -9.47 0.69
C SER A 302 10.36 -8.85 2.06
N GLU A 303 11.09 -7.79 2.42
CA GLU A 303 10.87 -7.03 3.66
C GLU A 303 9.98 -5.79 3.47
N GLY A 304 9.78 -5.35 2.22
CA GLY A 304 9.33 -3.99 1.94
C GLY A 304 10.24 -2.94 2.60
N PRO A 305 9.85 -1.65 2.63
CA PRO A 305 8.82 -1.02 1.81
C PRO A 305 9.20 -0.95 0.32
N ALA A 306 8.24 -0.56 -0.52
CA ALA A 306 8.50 -0.14 -1.89
C ALA A 306 8.55 1.39 -2.00
N ALA A 307 9.48 1.93 -2.79
CA ALA A 307 9.47 3.36 -3.10
C ALA A 307 8.23 3.73 -3.94
N GLU A 308 7.61 4.86 -3.63
CA GLU A 308 6.41 5.39 -4.31
C GLU A 308 6.60 5.50 -5.80
N THR A 309 7.78 5.95 -6.23
CA THR A 309 8.17 6.01 -7.64
C THR A 309 7.97 4.67 -8.34
N ARG A 310 8.33 3.56 -7.70
CA ARG A 310 8.19 2.21 -8.28
C ARG A 310 6.71 1.83 -8.41
N VAL A 311 5.92 2.09 -7.37
CA VAL A 311 4.48 1.78 -7.36
C VAL A 311 3.74 2.59 -8.41
N ILE A 312 4.00 3.91 -8.50
CA ILE A 312 3.36 4.77 -9.51
C ILE A 312 3.81 4.38 -10.93
N ALA A 313 5.09 4.06 -11.15
CA ALA A 313 5.57 3.59 -12.46
C ALA A 313 4.84 2.32 -12.92
N ALA A 314 4.70 1.34 -12.03
CA ALA A 314 3.94 0.13 -12.31
C ALA A 314 2.44 0.44 -12.52
N LEU A 315 1.85 1.34 -11.73
CA LEU A 315 0.46 1.76 -11.89
C LEU A 315 0.22 2.41 -13.26
N ILE A 316 1.12 3.27 -13.73
CA ILE A 316 1.06 3.85 -15.09
C ILE A 316 1.06 2.76 -16.15
N GLY A 317 1.87 1.70 -15.96
CA GLY A 317 1.88 0.53 -16.84
C GLY A 317 0.54 -0.23 -16.86
N VAL A 318 -0.05 -0.47 -15.68
CA VAL A 318 -1.39 -1.09 -15.55
C VAL A 318 -2.44 -0.24 -16.25
N VAL A 319 -2.42 1.07 -16.02
CA VAL A 319 -3.34 2.03 -16.63
C VAL A 319 -3.21 2.02 -18.16
N GLU A 320 -2.00 1.94 -18.71
CA GLU A 320 -1.79 1.83 -20.16
C GLU A 320 -2.37 0.52 -20.73
N LEU A 321 -2.23 -0.60 -20.01
CA LEU A 321 -2.84 -1.87 -20.42
C LEU A 321 -4.38 -1.80 -20.45
N VAL A 322 -4.99 -1.20 -19.42
CA VAL A 322 -6.45 -0.98 -19.36
C VAL A 322 -6.89 0.01 -20.43
N ARG A 323 -6.14 1.09 -20.66
CA ARG A 323 -6.41 2.08 -21.71
C ARG A 323 -6.42 1.43 -23.09
N LYS A 324 -5.40 0.63 -23.42
CA LYS A 324 -5.37 -0.13 -24.68
C LYS A 324 -6.60 -1.02 -24.83
N TYR A 325 -7.01 -1.71 -23.77
CA TYR A 325 -8.25 -2.50 -23.82
C TYR A 325 -9.46 -1.61 -24.07
N TYR A 326 -9.61 -0.50 -23.35
CA TYR A 326 -10.70 0.46 -23.47
C TYR A 326 -10.79 1.06 -24.89
N ASP A 327 -9.65 1.43 -25.47
CA ASP A 327 -9.53 2.03 -26.81
C ASP A 327 -9.53 0.99 -27.95
N ARG A 328 -9.69 -0.31 -27.64
CA ARG A 328 -9.68 -1.44 -28.59
C ARG A 328 -8.36 -1.59 -29.35
N GLU A 329 -7.26 -1.26 -28.69
CA GLU A 329 -5.91 -1.44 -29.19
C GLU A 329 -5.36 -2.83 -28.86
N GLU A 330 -4.45 -3.31 -29.68
CA GLU A 330 -3.78 -4.60 -29.47
C GLU A 330 -2.89 -4.57 -28.21
N GLY A 331 -2.83 -5.69 -27.50
CA GLY A 331 -2.02 -5.83 -26.28
C GLY A 331 -2.64 -5.17 -25.03
N GLY A 332 -3.90 -4.72 -25.09
CA GLY A 332 -4.64 -4.27 -23.92
C GLY A 332 -5.13 -5.43 -23.05
N LEU A 333 -5.21 -5.19 -21.73
CA LEU A 333 -5.76 -6.14 -20.77
C LEU A 333 -7.01 -5.58 -20.11
N ARG A 334 -8.07 -6.39 -20.06
CA ARG A 334 -9.22 -6.08 -19.21
C ARG A 334 -8.83 -6.27 -17.75
N ILE A 335 -9.17 -5.31 -16.91
CA ILE A 335 -9.13 -5.44 -15.45
C ILE A 335 -10.46 -4.94 -14.92
N ASP A 336 -11.24 -5.82 -14.28
CA ASP A 336 -12.51 -5.46 -13.67
C ASP A 336 -12.32 -4.92 -12.25
N VAL A 337 -11.37 -5.50 -11.52
CA VAL A 337 -11.04 -5.12 -10.15
C VAL A 337 -9.53 -5.05 -9.98
N LEU A 338 -9.00 -3.94 -9.48
CA LEU A 338 -7.61 -3.78 -9.07
C LEU A 338 -7.54 -3.75 -7.53
N SER A 339 -6.83 -4.70 -6.94
CA SER A 339 -6.59 -4.77 -5.49
C SER A 339 -5.22 -4.22 -5.13
N LEU A 340 -5.19 -3.21 -4.26
CA LEU A 340 -3.97 -2.56 -3.75
C LEU A 340 -3.89 -2.76 -2.24
N SER A 341 -3.03 -3.69 -1.81
CA SER A 341 -2.80 -4.04 -0.40
C SER A 341 -1.56 -3.33 0.16
N LEU A 342 -1.45 -2.04 -0.10
CA LEU A 342 -0.32 -1.20 0.29
C LEU A 342 -0.75 0.25 0.51
N GLY A 343 0.01 1.00 1.29
CA GLY A 343 -0.23 2.41 1.47
C GLY A 343 0.86 3.15 2.23
N PHE A 344 0.68 4.46 2.36
CA PHE A 344 1.56 5.35 3.11
C PHE A 344 0.75 6.51 3.71
N PHE A 345 1.38 7.25 4.61
CA PHE A 345 0.80 8.43 5.21
C PHE A 345 1.47 9.68 4.65
N HIS A 346 0.68 10.64 4.19
CA HIS A 346 1.23 11.87 3.65
C HIS A 346 1.68 12.86 4.75
N GLU A 347 2.72 13.66 4.52
CA GLU A 347 3.25 14.61 5.51
C GLU A 347 2.36 15.81 5.81
N SER A 348 1.37 16.12 4.99
CA SER A 348 0.43 17.22 5.19
C SER A 348 -0.99 16.86 4.74
N ALA A 349 -2.00 17.55 5.28
CA ALA A 349 -3.38 17.37 4.84
C ALA A 349 -3.61 17.87 3.41
N ASP A 350 -2.87 18.90 2.98
CA ASP A 350 -3.00 19.53 1.67
C ASP A 350 -2.07 18.87 0.62
N ASP A 351 -2.04 17.53 0.54
CA ASP A 351 -1.22 16.89 -0.50
C ASP A 351 -1.75 17.19 -1.89
N THR A 352 -0.85 17.67 -2.73
CA THR A 352 -1.18 18.06 -4.09
C THR A 352 -0.70 17.05 -5.13
N LEU A 353 0.32 16.21 -4.87
CA LEU A 353 0.79 15.24 -5.88
C LEU A 353 -0.03 13.96 -5.85
N THR A 354 -0.26 13.37 -4.67
CA THR A 354 -1.04 12.13 -4.57
C THR A 354 -2.45 12.35 -5.11
N GLU A 355 -3.09 13.45 -4.74
CA GLU A 355 -4.40 13.81 -5.30
C GLU A 355 -4.34 14.03 -6.81
N TYR A 356 -3.32 14.75 -7.31
CA TYR A 356 -3.19 15.07 -8.72
C TYR A 356 -2.88 13.85 -9.59
N LEU A 357 -1.78 13.15 -9.32
CA LEU A 357 -1.28 12.08 -10.18
C LEU A 357 -1.89 10.72 -9.82
N VAL A 358 -1.81 10.30 -8.55
CA VAL A 358 -2.35 8.99 -8.14
C VAL A 358 -3.88 8.99 -8.22
N GLY A 359 -4.53 10.05 -7.74
CA GLY A 359 -5.97 10.27 -7.91
C GLY A 359 -6.37 10.36 -9.38
N GLY A 360 -5.55 11.03 -10.22
CA GLY A 360 -5.73 11.07 -11.66
C GLY A 360 -5.71 9.68 -12.32
N LEU A 361 -4.70 8.86 -12.00
CA LEU A 361 -4.53 7.51 -12.55
C LEU A 361 -5.65 6.56 -12.09
N LEU A 362 -5.96 6.52 -10.80
CA LEU A 362 -7.01 5.67 -10.25
C LEU A 362 -8.41 6.12 -10.70
N GLY A 363 -8.63 7.42 -10.80
CA GLY A 363 -9.87 7.97 -11.35
C GLY A 363 -10.06 7.59 -12.83
N ALA A 364 -8.99 7.59 -13.62
CA ALA A 364 -9.04 7.17 -15.02
C ALA A 364 -9.37 5.67 -15.17
N LEU A 365 -8.83 4.81 -14.30
CA LEU A 365 -9.26 3.40 -14.21
C LEU A 365 -10.76 3.29 -13.94
N GLY A 366 -11.27 4.09 -13.00
CA GLY A 366 -12.70 4.16 -12.68
C GLY A 366 -13.57 4.57 -13.86
N VAL A 367 -13.10 5.50 -14.72
CA VAL A 367 -13.80 5.87 -15.97
C VAL A 367 -13.79 4.73 -16.99
N MET A 368 -12.69 3.98 -17.06
CA MET A 368 -12.55 2.86 -18.00
C MET A 368 -13.27 1.57 -17.54
N GLY A 369 -13.90 1.59 -16.36
CA GLY A 369 -14.71 0.48 -15.85
C GLY A 369 -14.01 -0.44 -14.85
N THR A 370 -12.81 -0.09 -14.39
CA THR A 370 -12.07 -0.84 -13.37
C THR A 370 -12.42 -0.32 -11.97
N THR A 371 -12.83 -1.22 -11.08
CA THR A 371 -13.02 -0.90 -9.65
C THR A 371 -11.70 -1.02 -8.91
N VAL A 372 -11.32 -0.02 -8.12
CA VAL A 372 -10.08 -0.08 -7.31
C VAL A 372 -10.45 -0.37 -5.86
N VAL A 373 -9.79 -1.33 -5.23
CA VAL A 373 -10.01 -1.72 -3.83
C VAL A 373 -8.70 -1.58 -3.08
N CYS A 374 -8.69 -0.82 -1.99
CA CYS A 374 -7.49 -0.48 -1.23
C CYS A 374 -7.61 -0.91 0.23
N ALA A 375 -6.54 -1.46 0.79
CA ALA A 375 -6.44 -1.72 2.23
C ALA A 375 -6.39 -0.40 3.03
N ALA A 376 -7.04 -0.37 4.20
CA ALA A 376 -7.05 0.81 5.07
C ALA A 376 -5.77 0.96 5.92
N GLY A 377 -4.95 -0.08 6.09
CA GLY A 377 -3.75 -0.05 6.94
C GLY A 377 -3.97 -0.59 8.35
N ASN A 378 -2.86 -0.81 9.06
CA ASN A 378 -2.81 -1.63 10.27
C ASN A 378 -2.22 -0.89 11.49
N GLU A 379 -2.30 0.44 11.52
CA GLU A 379 -1.66 1.30 12.50
C GLU A 379 -2.62 1.81 13.61
N SER A 380 -3.85 1.27 13.67
CA SER A 380 -4.87 1.62 14.68
C SER A 380 -5.17 3.12 14.76
N THR A 381 -5.26 3.79 13.60
CA THR A 381 -5.47 5.25 13.52
C THR A 381 -6.64 5.62 12.63
N ALA A 382 -7.23 6.80 12.88
CA ALA A 382 -8.18 7.43 11.96
C ALA A 382 -7.50 8.31 10.90
N ARG A 383 -6.17 8.46 10.96
CA ARG A 383 -5.38 9.22 9.97
C ARG A 383 -5.62 8.64 8.57
N PRO A 384 -5.95 9.47 7.57
CA PRO A 384 -6.08 9.01 6.20
C PRO A 384 -4.79 8.37 5.68
N GLN A 385 -4.90 7.16 5.12
CA GLN A 385 -3.81 6.48 4.43
C GLN A 385 -4.09 6.42 2.93
N TYR A 386 -3.08 6.68 2.12
CA TYR A 386 -3.19 6.75 0.66
C TYR A 386 -2.63 5.48 0.01
N PRO A 387 -3.24 4.98 -1.10
CA PRO A 387 -4.30 5.61 -1.90
C PRO A 387 -5.74 5.37 -1.41
N ALA A 388 -5.97 4.61 -0.32
CA ALA A 388 -7.32 4.26 0.13
C ALA A 388 -8.20 5.49 0.44
N ALA A 389 -7.61 6.53 1.03
CA ALA A 389 -8.29 7.78 1.36
C ALA A 389 -8.69 8.65 0.15
N LEU A 390 -8.26 8.31 -1.08
CA LEU A 390 -8.73 8.97 -2.31
C LEU A 390 -10.16 8.54 -2.70
N GLY A 391 -10.70 7.50 -2.06
CA GLY A 391 -12.10 7.09 -2.22
C GLY A 391 -13.09 8.11 -1.65
N PRO A 392 -14.40 7.92 -1.85
CA PRO A 392 -15.41 8.81 -1.31
C PRO A 392 -15.50 8.67 0.20
N TRP A 393 -15.42 9.76 0.95
CA TRP A 393 -15.61 9.74 2.40
C TRP A 393 -17.10 9.72 2.74
N ARG A 394 -17.46 9.08 3.85
CA ARG A 394 -18.81 9.17 4.40
C ARG A 394 -19.16 10.65 4.59
N PRO A 395 -20.30 11.13 4.03
CA PRO A 395 -20.68 12.52 4.19
C PRO A 395 -20.96 12.84 5.65
N SER A 396 -20.72 14.09 6.04
CA SER A 396 -21.25 14.63 7.29
C SER A 396 -22.79 14.59 7.26
N GLU A 397 -23.44 14.59 8.43
CA GLU A 397 -24.90 14.50 8.52
C GLU A 397 -25.59 15.51 7.57
N GLY A 398 -26.40 14.99 6.64
CA GLY A 398 -27.12 15.79 5.63
C GLY A 398 -26.35 16.09 4.34
N GLY A 399 -25.10 15.66 4.20
CA GLY A 399 -24.31 15.75 2.97
C GLY A 399 -24.65 14.63 1.96
N SER A 400 -24.44 14.90 0.67
CA SER A 400 -24.49 13.88 -0.38
C SER A 400 -23.14 13.18 -0.53
N GLU A 401 -23.16 11.93 -0.99
CA GLU A 401 -21.92 11.24 -1.37
C GLU A 401 -21.21 11.99 -2.50
N ASN A 402 -19.88 12.13 -2.38
CA ASN A 402 -19.05 12.71 -3.43
C ASN A 402 -18.67 11.65 -4.48
N VAL A 403 -19.67 11.19 -5.23
CA VAL A 403 -19.53 10.17 -6.28
C VAL A 403 -20.17 10.64 -7.58
N VAL A 404 -19.66 10.18 -8.72
CA VAL A 404 -20.16 10.54 -10.06
C VAL A 404 -20.42 9.28 -10.88
N ARG A 405 -21.55 9.23 -11.60
CA ARG A 405 -22.05 8.01 -12.24
C ARG A 405 -21.10 7.39 -13.27
N PHE A 406 -20.33 8.21 -13.98
CA PHE A 406 -19.43 7.78 -15.05
C PHE A 406 -18.05 7.31 -14.56
N ARG A 407 -17.78 7.36 -13.25
CA ARG A 407 -16.49 6.99 -12.65
C ARG A 407 -16.72 6.10 -11.45
N LEU A 408 -16.22 4.87 -11.50
CA LEU A 408 -16.27 3.96 -10.36
C LEU A 408 -15.38 4.48 -9.21
N PRO A 409 -15.82 4.38 -7.95
CA PRO A 409 -15.09 4.87 -6.79
C PRO A 409 -13.98 3.89 -6.38
N ILE A 410 -13.01 4.41 -5.64
CA ILE A 410 -12.06 3.59 -4.88
C ILE A 410 -12.79 3.07 -3.62
N VAL A 411 -12.72 1.78 -3.36
CA VAL A 411 -13.31 1.13 -2.18
C VAL A 411 -12.21 0.91 -1.14
N SER A 412 -12.24 1.68 -0.06
CA SER A 412 -11.33 1.53 1.10
C SER A 412 -11.85 0.48 2.07
N VAL A 413 -10.97 -0.45 2.49
CA VAL A 413 -11.38 -1.66 3.23
C VAL A 413 -10.66 -1.80 4.56
N GLY A 414 -11.44 -1.79 5.65
CA GLY A 414 -11.00 -2.15 6.99
C GLY A 414 -11.13 -3.65 7.28
N ALA A 415 -10.46 -4.12 8.34
CA ALA A 415 -10.42 -5.53 8.71
C ALA A 415 -11.35 -5.84 9.89
N LEU A 416 -12.02 -7.00 9.81
CA LEU A 416 -12.83 -7.57 10.87
C LEU A 416 -12.15 -8.79 11.51
N ASN A 417 -12.43 -8.95 12.80
CA ASN A 417 -12.14 -10.15 13.59
C ASN A 417 -13.04 -11.34 13.22
N PRO A 418 -12.69 -12.57 13.63
CA PRO A 418 -13.55 -13.74 13.44
C PRO A 418 -14.96 -13.62 14.06
N ASN A 419 -15.10 -12.82 15.12
CA ASN A 419 -16.38 -12.51 15.75
C ASN A 419 -17.11 -11.30 15.10
N SER A 420 -16.65 -10.84 13.95
CA SER A 420 -17.19 -9.71 13.16
C SER A 420 -17.06 -8.32 13.80
N THR A 421 -16.28 -8.15 14.89
CA THR A 421 -15.90 -6.80 15.34
C THR A 421 -14.83 -6.21 14.45
N GLU A 422 -14.65 -4.89 14.43
CA GLU A 422 -13.46 -4.27 13.83
C GLU A 422 -12.20 -4.82 14.51
N ALA A 423 -11.21 -5.21 13.69
CA ALA A 423 -9.92 -5.69 14.20
C ALA A 423 -9.16 -4.50 14.77
N LEU A 424 -8.54 -4.67 15.95
CA LEU A 424 -7.97 -3.55 16.69
C LEU A 424 -6.84 -2.85 15.93
N PHE A 425 -6.10 -3.59 15.10
CA PHE A 425 -5.04 -3.04 14.26
C PHE A 425 -5.59 -2.18 13.11
N SER A 426 -6.81 -2.42 12.65
CA SER A 426 -7.35 -1.77 11.45
C SER A 426 -7.42 -0.27 11.63
N ASN A 427 -6.94 0.48 10.65
CA ASN A 427 -7.29 1.89 10.54
C ASN A 427 -8.79 2.04 10.32
N THR A 428 -9.32 3.19 10.71
CA THR A 428 -10.76 3.47 10.72
C THR A 428 -11.04 4.92 10.33
N GLY A 429 -12.29 5.35 10.34
CA GLY A 429 -12.70 6.71 10.04
C GLY A 429 -13.69 6.81 8.88
N PRO A 430 -14.21 8.03 8.58
CA PRO A 430 -15.22 8.23 7.56
C PRO A 430 -14.74 7.88 6.15
N TRP A 431 -13.42 7.83 5.93
CA TRP A 431 -12.82 7.45 4.66
C TRP A 431 -12.77 5.94 4.44
N VAL A 432 -13.03 5.09 5.45
CA VAL A 432 -13.14 3.63 5.32
C VAL A 432 -14.58 3.25 4.99
N ARG A 433 -14.79 2.61 3.83
CA ARG A 433 -16.13 2.42 3.23
C ARG A 433 -16.61 0.97 3.15
N ALA A 434 -15.72 0.00 3.41
CA ALA A 434 -16.07 -1.41 3.45
C ALA A 434 -15.30 -2.13 4.55
N TRP A 435 -15.84 -3.29 4.97
CA TRP A 435 -15.24 -4.12 6.01
C TRP A 435 -15.35 -5.60 5.63
N ALA A 436 -14.27 -6.34 5.80
CA ALA A 436 -14.24 -7.78 5.56
C ALA A 436 -13.34 -8.50 6.57
N SER A 437 -13.51 -9.81 6.70
CA SER A 437 -12.62 -10.64 7.51
C SER A 437 -11.18 -10.43 7.08
N GLY A 438 -10.36 -9.96 8.01
CA GLY A 438 -8.94 -9.67 7.77
C GLY A 438 -8.04 -10.14 8.91
N ALA A 439 -8.58 -10.50 10.08
CA ALA A 439 -7.81 -11.12 11.15
C ALA A 439 -8.03 -12.64 11.18
N SER A 440 -6.94 -13.39 11.36
CA SER A 440 -6.92 -14.84 11.41
C SER A 440 -7.61 -15.50 10.22
N VAL A 441 -7.36 -14.99 9.02
CA VAL A 441 -7.88 -15.56 7.77
C VAL A 441 -6.95 -16.63 7.24
N MET A 442 -7.49 -17.60 6.51
CA MET A 442 -6.76 -18.72 5.94
C MET A 442 -6.57 -18.53 4.43
N SER A 443 -5.35 -18.79 3.94
CA SER A 443 -5.07 -18.76 2.50
C SER A 443 -3.82 -19.58 2.14
N THR A 444 -3.51 -19.54 0.84
CA THR A 444 -2.37 -20.20 0.19
C THR A 444 -1.05 -19.52 0.53
N LEU A 445 0.03 -20.28 0.65
CA LEU A 445 1.39 -19.76 0.81
C LEU A 445 2.34 -20.60 -0.05
N PRO A 446 3.49 -20.08 -0.53
CA PRO A 446 4.50 -20.93 -1.13
C PRO A 446 5.01 -21.98 -0.12
N ALA A 447 5.62 -23.05 -0.64
CA ALA A 447 6.14 -24.16 0.17
C ALA A 447 7.46 -23.79 0.89
N PHE A 448 7.45 -22.72 1.68
CA PHE A 448 8.62 -22.26 2.41
C PHE A 448 8.94 -23.21 3.56
N GLN A 449 10.23 -23.30 3.86
CA GLN A 449 10.74 -23.87 5.09
C GLN A 449 11.70 -22.83 5.67
N GLY A 450 11.33 -22.27 6.82
CA GLY A 450 12.16 -21.31 7.53
C GLY A 450 13.30 -21.97 8.30
N GLY A 451 13.96 -21.20 9.16
CA GLY A 451 15.10 -21.64 9.97
C GLY A 451 14.71 -22.13 11.36
N TYR A 452 13.48 -21.92 11.82
CA TYR A 452 13.02 -22.48 13.09
C TYR A 452 12.83 -24.00 13.00
N LEU A 453 12.67 -24.60 14.17
CA LEU A 453 12.57 -26.03 14.34
C LEU A 453 11.42 -26.35 15.30
N PRO A 454 10.82 -27.55 15.20
CA PRO A 454 9.81 -27.98 16.14
C PRO A 454 10.39 -28.07 17.56
N ALA A 455 9.59 -27.65 18.55
CA ALA A 455 10.01 -27.60 19.96
C ALA A 455 10.49 -28.95 20.54
N ALA A 456 9.95 -30.06 20.04
CA ALA A 456 10.47 -31.39 20.31
C ALA A 456 10.36 -32.26 19.06
N ARG A 457 11.36 -33.12 18.86
CA ARG A 457 11.44 -34.10 17.77
C ARG A 457 12.09 -35.38 18.27
N LEU A 458 11.55 -36.53 17.88
CA LEU A 458 12.15 -37.84 18.11
C LEU A 458 11.86 -38.80 16.97
N GLU A 459 12.71 -39.80 16.82
CA GLU A 459 12.51 -40.90 15.88
C GLU A 459 12.04 -42.15 16.66
N TYR A 460 11.00 -42.80 16.16
CA TYR A 460 10.51 -44.06 16.70
C TYR A 460 9.97 -44.92 15.56
N ASP A 461 10.49 -46.15 15.44
CA ASP A 461 10.10 -47.12 14.41
C ASP A 461 10.26 -46.59 12.97
N GLY A 462 11.33 -45.83 12.70
CA GLY A 462 11.59 -45.22 11.38
C GLY A 462 10.68 -44.03 11.04
N HIS A 463 9.84 -43.58 11.98
CA HIS A 463 8.98 -42.42 11.83
C HIS A 463 9.47 -41.24 12.67
N ILE A 464 9.39 -40.04 12.09
CA ILE A 464 9.63 -38.78 12.81
C ILE A 464 8.34 -38.40 13.53
N ARG A 465 8.48 -38.02 14.81
CA ARG A 465 7.42 -37.46 15.64
C ARG A 465 7.90 -36.12 16.15
N GLU A 466 7.18 -35.06 15.85
CA GLU A 466 7.57 -33.71 16.24
C GLU A 466 6.37 -32.82 16.55
N ASN A 467 6.62 -31.71 17.24
CA ASN A 467 5.67 -30.62 17.37
C ASN A 467 5.44 -29.94 16.01
N ILE A 468 4.41 -29.10 15.92
CA ILE A 468 4.25 -28.22 14.76
C ILE A 468 5.46 -27.30 14.70
N ASP A 469 6.11 -27.27 13.54
CA ASP A 469 7.18 -26.35 13.24
C ASP A 469 6.57 -24.98 12.88
N PRO A 470 6.91 -23.89 13.59
CA PRO A 470 6.24 -22.60 13.43
C PRO A 470 6.44 -21.92 12.07
N ASP A 471 7.47 -22.27 11.29
CA ASP A 471 7.76 -21.66 9.98
C ASP A 471 7.93 -22.69 8.85
N ASP A 472 7.48 -23.92 9.07
CA ASP A 472 7.31 -24.93 8.03
C ASP A 472 5.97 -24.74 7.30
N PHE A 473 6.04 -24.05 6.16
CA PHE A 473 4.92 -23.85 5.24
C PHE A 473 4.94 -24.82 4.07
N THR A 474 5.61 -25.97 4.16
CA THR A 474 5.58 -27.00 3.11
C THR A 474 4.18 -27.57 2.87
N GLY A 475 3.28 -27.42 3.84
CA GLY A 475 1.84 -27.66 3.69
C GLY A 475 1.10 -26.65 2.80
N GLN A 476 1.76 -25.56 2.39
CA GLN A 476 1.32 -24.53 1.45
C GLN A 476 0.09 -23.70 1.89
N PHE A 477 -0.27 -23.75 3.17
CA PHE A 477 -1.36 -22.96 3.73
C PHE A 477 -0.94 -22.30 5.04
N ALA A 478 -1.46 -21.09 5.24
CA ALA A 478 -1.23 -20.34 6.45
C ALA A 478 -2.52 -19.69 6.96
N VAL A 479 -2.49 -19.30 8.22
CA VAL A 479 -3.37 -18.25 8.77
C VAL A 479 -2.56 -16.98 8.96
N TRP A 480 -3.14 -15.83 8.67
CA TRP A 480 -2.51 -14.52 8.83
C TRP A 480 -3.53 -13.40 9.07
N SER A 481 -3.07 -12.19 9.40
CA SER A 481 -3.91 -11.03 9.76
C SER A 481 -3.42 -9.73 9.12
N GLY A 482 -4.35 -8.91 8.63
CA GLY A 482 -4.08 -7.58 8.07
C GLY A 482 -5.24 -7.05 7.21
N THR A 483 -5.35 -5.72 7.08
CA THR A 483 -6.25 -5.10 6.09
C THR A 483 -5.85 -5.45 4.66
N SER A 484 -4.58 -5.74 4.44
CA SER A 484 -4.01 -6.33 3.21
C SER A 484 -4.66 -7.65 2.80
N PHE A 485 -5.37 -8.33 3.71
CA PHE A 485 -6.16 -9.53 3.44
C PHE A 485 -7.67 -9.26 3.35
N ALA A 486 -8.17 -8.25 4.07
CA ALA A 486 -9.57 -7.82 3.94
C ALA A 486 -9.86 -7.22 2.56
N ALA A 487 -8.95 -6.39 2.02
CA ALA A 487 -9.15 -5.73 0.73
C ALA A 487 -9.28 -6.73 -0.44
N PRO A 488 -8.42 -7.75 -0.58
CA PRO A 488 -8.60 -8.79 -1.59
C PRO A 488 -9.85 -9.65 -1.43
N VAL A 489 -10.31 -9.88 -0.20
CA VAL A 489 -11.61 -10.54 0.04
C VAL A 489 -12.74 -9.69 -0.53
N VAL A 490 -12.72 -8.36 -0.34
CA VAL A 490 -13.69 -7.45 -0.98
C VAL A 490 -13.52 -7.45 -2.50
N ALA A 491 -12.30 -7.39 -3.02
CA ALA A 491 -12.04 -7.45 -4.46
C ALA A 491 -12.62 -8.74 -5.10
N GLY A 492 -12.38 -9.88 -4.48
CA GLY A 492 -12.96 -11.17 -4.90
C GLY A 492 -14.49 -11.18 -4.77
N ARG A 493 -15.07 -10.59 -3.72
CA ARG A 493 -16.54 -10.47 -3.60
C ARG A 493 -17.14 -9.60 -4.71
N ILE A 494 -16.50 -8.48 -5.07
CA ILE A 494 -16.91 -7.65 -6.21
C ILE A 494 -16.85 -8.47 -7.50
N ALA A 495 -15.74 -9.19 -7.73
CA ALA A 495 -15.59 -10.08 -8.88
C ALA A 495 -16.68 -11.17 -8.92
N ALA A 496 -17.06 -11.76 -7.78
CA ALA A 496 -18.13 -12.75 -7.70
C ALA A 496 -19.51 -12.15 -8.05
N LYS A 497 -19.79 -10.91 -7.63
CA LYS A 497 -21.01 -10.18 -8.00
C LYS A 497 -21.04 -9.84 -9.49
N LEU A 498 -19.92 -9.43 -10.06
CA LEU A 498 -19.76 -9.23 -11.51
C LEU A 498 -19.95 -10.54 -12.28
N MET A 499 -19.41 -11.66 -11.77
CA MET A 499 -19.55 -12.98 -12.36
C MET A 499 -21.03 -13.41 -12.46
N ALA A 500 -21.81 -13.16 -11.41
CA ALA A 500 -23.24 -13.50 -11.39
C ALA A 500 -24.07 -12.77 -12.46
N THR A 501 -23.57 -11.64 -12.96
CA THR A 501 -24.22 -10.81 -13.97
C THR A 501 -23.40 -10.70 -15.25
N MET A 502 -22.41 -11.58 -15.44
CA MET A 502 -21.47 -11.47 -16.54
C MET A 502 -22.17 -11.80 -17.87
N PRO A 503 -22.03 -10.94 -18.90
CA PRO A 503 -22.66 -11.19 -20.18
C PRO A 503 -21.98 -12.32 -20.96
N SER A 504 -22.60 -12.67 -22.09
CA SER A 504 -22.11 -13.77 -22.94
C SER A 504 -20.99 -13.38 -23.89
N ASP A 505 -20.68 -12.07 -24.00
CA ASP A 505 -19.63 -11.55 -24.87
C ASP A 505 -18.99 -10.26 -24.33
N GLU A 506 -17.81 -9.93 -24.86
CA GLU A 506 -17.00 -8.78 -24.45
C GLU A 506 -17.61 -7.42 -24.81
N GLU A 507 -18.44 -7.33 -25.86
CA GLU A 507 -19.02 -6.05 -26.27
C GLU A 507 -20.14 -5.63 -25.31
N GLN A 508 -20.98 -6.60 -24.93
CA GLN A 508 -21.96 -6.41 -23.89
C GLN A 508 -21.30 -6.16 -22.53
N HIS A 509 -20.15 -6.79 -22.25
CA HIS A 509 -19.37 -6.48 -21.06
C HIS A 509 -18.99 -5.00 -20.99
N ARG A 510 -18.35 -4.46 -22.04
CA ARG A 510 -17.92 -3.06 -22.11
C ARG A 510 -19.05 -2.06 -21.92
N SER A 511 -20.20 -2.31 -22.55
CA SER A 511 -21.35 -1.40 -22.49
C SER A 511 -22.10 -1.43 -21.14
N THR A 512 -21.91 -2.50 -20.34
CA THR A 512 -22.65 -2.69 -19.07
C THR A 512 -21.77 -2.66 -17.83
N VAL A 513 -20.43 -2.64 -17.96
CA VAL A 513 -19.49 -2.77 -16.84
C VAL A 513 -19.76 -1.74 -15.74
N HIS A 514 -19.97 -0.48 -16.08
CA HIS A 514 -20.26 0.58 -15.10
C HIS A 514 -21.48 0.28 -14.23
N ALA A 515 -22.61 -0.10 -14.84
CA ALA A 515 -23.84 -0.38 -14.11
C ALA A 515 -23.69 -1.60 -13.20
N ARG A 516 -23.02 -2.65 -13.68
CA ARG A 516 -22.79 -3.88 -12.91
C ARG A 516 -21.78 -3.68 -11.78
N SER A 517 -20.73 -2.89 -12.02
CA SER A 517 -19.74 -2.55 -11.00
C SER A 517 -20.35 -1.69 -9.89
N TRP A 518 -21.20 -0.71 -10.21
CA TRP A 518 -21.94 0.05 -9.20
C TRP A 518 -22.82 -0.84 -8.32
N ASP A 519 -23.59 -1.74 -8.93
CA ASP A 519 -24.42 -2.71 -8.19
C ASP A 519 -23.56 -3.62 -7.30
N ALA A 520 -22.41 -4.11 -7.80
CA ALA A 520 -21.48 -4.91 -7.03
C ALA A 520 -20.90 -4.12 -5.84
N ILE A 521 -20.47 -2.88 -6.03
CA ILE A 521 -19.88 -2.02 -5.00
C ILE A 521 -20.88 -1.71 -3.89
N SER A 522 -22.12 -1.32 -4.23
CA SER A 522 -23.15 -1.02 -3.23
C SER A 522 -23.62 -2.24 -2.43
N GLN A 523 -23.32 -3.46 -2.87
CA GLN A 523 -23.61 -4.68 -2.12
C GLN A 523 -22.49 -5.10 -1.16
N VAL A 524 -21.28 -4.57 -1.30
CA VAL A 524 -20.10 -4.96 -0.49
C VAL A 524 -19.51 -3.81 0.33
N SER A 525 -20.00 -2.59 0.11
CA SER A 525 -19.57 -1.37 0.78
C SER A 525 -20.79 -0.56 1.21
N ASP A 526 -20.56 0.49 2.00
CA ASP A 526 -21.58 1.48 2.33
C ASP A 526 -21.65 2.63 1.31
N ILE A 527 -20.98 2.52 0.16
CA ILE A 527 -21.00 3.51 -0.92
C ILE A 527 -22.31 3.36 -1.70
N VAL A 528 -23.02 4.47 -1.84
CA VAL A 528 -24.32 4.53 -2.50
C VAL A 528 -24.12 4.94 -3.95
N ALA A 529 -24.60 4.11 -4.88
CA ALA A 529 -24.57 4.45 -6.30
C ALA A 529 -25.33 5.77 -6.59
N PRO A 530 -24.79 6.64 -7.46
CA PRO A 530 -25.38 7.95 -7.80
C PRO A 530 -26.64 7.88 -8.67
#